data_AF-A0A7S4CB18-F1
#
_entry.id   AF-A0A7S4CB18-F1
#
_cell.length_a   1.000
_cell.length_b   1.000
_cell.length_c   1.000
_cell.angle_alpha   90.00
_cell.angle_beta   90.00
_cell.angle_gamma   90.00
#
_symmetry.space_group_name_H-M   'P 1'
#
loop_
_entity.id
_entity.type
_entity.pdbx_description
1 polymer ?
#
loop_
_entity_poly.entity_id
_entity_poly.type
_entity_poly.pdbx_seq_one_letter_code
_entity_poly.pdbx_strand_id
1 'polypeptide(L)'
;MAAYAEGFHASDEAGSVQTELISPQTHSPQIPHEHVAKEDVGGARAASRSPPRDRGRSLALDQQQSSTNVLSMASALITGVGFLFSPSARAADLAQRFRKCNITFAKGFWGLTETAPLVQHAGSIVSPWMAVNNIINVPITMEALVDCFDDGPMAELLRRATDCDPTSLEDVASLYEQELESNKVSDVERRQFERLLMYRRKQAGLLPSTSPSPVDRFPKWTFFTAEAEAEPPLGRVAAHLLSHTTPPANLHRGVVLHIHGGGFVAQSPTSHESYLRHWTRNLGVPILSVDYSLAPEAWFPRAVDECYLVYRWLVEHLEELGIRKDAPIVFAGDSAGGNLVVATALKAAQKGFRMPDGVVCAYPVLNVKWTISPSRLLSLMDVLLPMGLMERCLEAYCGPRRGSVDHFLMSPLCAPDELLRSLPPIRILASEFDPLLDDSVVFVRKLLTLGHDAQLKVELGMPHGFLSLAYVGGGDAMVAASNSVATAVRSLLESERATNDCCVEGP
;
A
#
# COMPACT_ATOMS: atom_id res chain seq x y z
N MET A 1 2.52 23.62 20.05
CA MET A 1 3.10 24.93 19.69
C MET A 1 1.98 25.95 19.60
N ALA A 2 1.71 26.69 20.68
CA ALA A 2 0.78 27.82 20.66
C ALA A 2 1.60 29.11 20.68
N ALA A 3 2.21 29.44 19.54
CA ALA A 3 2.92 30.70 19.31
C ALA A 3 3.17 30.87 17.79
N TYR A 4 2.11 31.11 17.01
CA TYR A 4 2.23 31.59 15.63
C TYR A 4 1.13 32.61 15.25
N ALA A 5 0.58 33.29 16.25
CA ALA A 5 -0.27 34.44 16.04
C ALA A 5 0.11 35.49 17.08
N GLU A 6 1.00 36.42 16.70
CA GLU A 6 0.95 37.85 17.01
C GLU A 6 2.30 38.54 16.75
N GLY A 7 2.25 39.66 16.03
CA GLY A 7 3.14 40.79 16.31
C GLY A 7 4.35 41.01 15.42
N PHE A 8 4.15 41.58 14.23
CA PHE A 8 5.08 42.55 13.67
C PHE A 8 5.05 43.82 14.54
N HIS A 9 6.16 44.18 15.19
CA HIS A 9 6.68 45.56 15.28
C HIS A 9 8.02 45.58 16.03
N ALA A 10 8.96 46.34 15.47
CA ALA A 10 10.33 46.50 15.93
C ALA A 10 10.47 47.44 17.13
N SER A 11 11.40 47.13 18.03
CA SER A 11 12.33 48.10 18.64
C SER A 11 13.39 47.39 19.50
N ASP A 12 14.63 47.83 19.34
CA ASP A 12 15.83 47.46 20.08
C ASP A 12 15.65 47.54 21.61
N GLU A 13 16.25 46.58 22.36
CA GLU A 13 17.15 46.89 23.47
C GLU A 13 17.89 45.64 23.98
N ALA A 14 19.18 45.83 24.26
CA ALA A 14 20.10 44.83 24.75
C ALA A 14 19.88 44.52 26.25
N GLY A 15 19.94 43.24 26.62
CA GLY A 15 19.89 42.81 28.02
C GLY A 15 20.39 41.38 28.18
N SER A 16 21.65 41.25 28.60
CA SER A 16 22.34 40.01 28.97
C SER A 16 21.73 39.36 30.22
N VAL A 17 21.41 38.06 30.17
CA VAL A 17 21.25 37.22 31.37
C VAL A 17 21.87 35.84 31.11
N GLN A 18 22.87 35.49 31.92
CA GLN A 18 23.51 34.17 32.05
C GLN A 18 22.73 33.26 33.04
N THR A 19 23.21 32.02 33.12
CA THR A 19 23.01 30.94 34.13
C THR A 19 21.72 30.10 34.01
N GLU A 20 21.72 28.77 34.12
CA GLU A 20 22.73 27.80 34.61
C GLU A 20 22.40 26.37 34.11
N LEU A 21 23.43 25.59 33.79
CA LEU A 21 23.37 24.16 33.47
C LEU A 21 23.45 23.33 34.75
N ILE A 22 22.52 22.38 34.95
CA ILE A 22 22.64 21.36 36.01
C ILE A 22 22.62 19.97 35.35
N SER A 23 23.67 19.19 35.60
CA SER A 23 23.84 17.78 35.23
C SER A 23 23.91 16.89 36.51
N PRO A 24 23.90 15.55 36.39
CA PRO A 24 23.06 14.66 37.19
C PRO A 24 23.72 14.10 38.45
N GLN A 25 22.91 13.72 39.44
CA GLN A 25 23.35 12.94 40.60
C GLN A 25 23.00 11.45 40.48
N THR A 26 24.05 10.64 40.67
CA THR A 26 24.11 9.19 40.77
C THR A 26 23.69 8.69 42.15
N HIS A 27 22.91 7.60 42.25
CA HIS A 27 22.94 6.72 43.42
C HIS A 27 22.66 5.25 43.04
N SER A 28 23.61 4.38 43.38
CA SER A 28 23.47 2.93 43.43
C SER A 28 23.34 2.46 44.89
N PRO A 29 22.70 1.31 45.15
CA PRO A 29 23.09 0.48 46.29
C PRO A 29 23.33 -1.00 45.92
N GLN A 30 24.24 -1.62 46.67
CA GLN A 30 24.79 -2.97 46.54
C GLN A 30 24.20 -3.98 47.57
N ILE A 31 23.82 -5.18 47.07
CA ILE A 31 24.02 -6.60 47.54
C ILE A 31 23.43 -7.02 48.95
N PRO A 32 22.95 -8.27 49.22
CA PRO A 32 23.77 -9.51 49.36
C PRO A 32 23.24 -10.81 48.71
N HIS A 33 24.16 -11.75 48.47
CA HIS A 33 23.99 -13.14 48.05
C HIS A 33 23.61 -14.08 49.20
N GLU A 34 22.84 -15.15 48.93
CA GLU A 34 22.79 -16.36 49.77
C GLU A 34 22.75 -17.66 48.93
N HIS A 35 23.44 -18.68 49.44
CA HIS A 35 23.66 -20.04 48.95
C HIS A 35 22.82 -21.04 49.77
N VAL A 36 22.09 -21.99 49.15
CA VAL A 36 21.74 -23.33 49.70
C VAL A 36 21.40 -24.27 48.51
N ALA A 37 22.25 -25.22 48.12
CA ALA A 37 22.38 -26.65 48.49
C ALA A 37 21.42 -27.63 47.78
N LYS A 38 22.01 -28.73 47.29
CA LYS A 38 21.47 -29.84 46.49
C LYS A 38 20.67 -30.84 47.32
N GLU A 39 19.75 -31.56 46.69
CA GLU A 39 19.45 -32.96 47.01
C GLU A 39 19.12 -33.76 45.72
N ASP A 40 19.79 -34.91 45.59
CA ASP A 40 19.64 -35.99 44.60
C ASP A 40 18.86 -37.15 45.23
N VAL A 41 17.92 -37.77 44.50
CA VAL A 41 17.53 -39.19 44.64
C VAL A 41 17.05 -39.65 43.23
N GLY A 42 17.80 -40.46 42.47
CA GLY A 42 17.78 -41.94 42.50
C GLY A 42 16.41 -42.50 42.08
N GLY A 43 16.18 -43.34 41.06
CA GLY A 43 16.97 -44.16 40.15
C GLY A 43 16.08 -45.37 39.77
N ALA A 44 16.03 -45.79 38.49
CA ALA A 44 15.77 -47.18 38.07
C ALA A 44 15.76 -47.33 36.54
N ARG A 45 16.56 -48.28 36.04
CA ARG A 45 16.64 -48.78 34.66
C ARG A 45 15.87 -50.11 34.52
N ALA A 46 15.28 -50.36 33.35
CA ALA A 46 15.18 -51.63 32.59
C ALA A 46 13.88 -51.64 31.75
N ALA A 47 13.71 -52.32 30.61
CA ALA A 47 14.53 -52.86 29.54
C ALA A 47 13.54 -53.29 28.43
N SER A 48 13.86 -52.97 27.17
CA SER A 48 13.59 -53.70 25.91
C SER A 48 12.36 -54.64 25.79
N ARG A 49 11.49 -54.37 24.79
CA ARG A 49 10.92 -55.34 23.81
C ARG A 49 10.07 -54.64 22.74
N SER A 50 10.14 -55.12 21.50
CA SER A 50 9.31 -54.73 20.33
C SER A 50 9.11 -55.96 19.44
N PRO A 51 8.11 -56.04 18.51
CA PRO A 51 6.71 -55.58 18.50
C PRO A 51 5.73 -56.75 18.17
N PRO A 52 4.42 -56.50 17.90
CA PRO A 52 3.97 -56.68 16.50
C PRO A 52 3.00 -55.59 15.99
N ARG A 53 2.72 -55.68 14.69
CA ARG A 53 2.13 -54.68 13.77
C ARG A 53 0.62 -54.43 13.91
N ASP A 54 0.26 -53.24 13.40
CA ASP A 54 -0.99 -52.81 12.75
C ASP A 54 -2.30 -52.73 13.56
N ARG A 55 -2.64 -51.48 13.94
CA ARG A 55 -3.88 -50.74 13.62
C ARG A 55 -3.99 -49.53 14.55
N GLY A 56 -3.60 -48.34 14.09
CA GLY A 56 -3.69 -47.14 14.93
C GLY A 56 -3.00 -45.91 14.37
N ARG A 57 -3.25 -45.54 13.11
CA ARG A 57 -2.66 -44.33 12.49
C ARG A 57 -3.57 -43.10 12.46
N SER A 58 -4.77 -43.18 13.01
CA SER A 58 -5.74 -42.06 12.98
C SER A 58 -5.93 -41.31 14.31
N LEU A 59 -5.38 -41.80 15.43
CA LEU A 59 -5.56 -41.18 16.76
C LEU A 59 -4.30 -40.45 17.28
N ALA A 60 -3.14 -40.66 16.66
CA ALA A 60 -1.89 -40.02 17.08
C ALA A 60 -1.70 -38.60 16.51
N LEU A 61 -2.36 -38.26 15.40
CA LEU A 61 -2.27 -36.94 14.78
C LEU A 61 -3.07 -35.87 15.55
N ASP A 62 -4.19 -36.27 16.18
CA ASP A 62 -5.04 -35.35 16.96
C ASP A 62 -4.46 -35.03 18.36
N GLN A 63 -3.73 -35.97 18.97
CA GLN A 63 -3.03 -35.71 20.23
C GLN A 63 -1.73 -34.89 20.06
N GLN A 64 -1.13 -34.91 18.87
CA GLN A 64 0.08 -34.14 18.59
C GLN A 64 -0.21 -32.67 18.21
N GLN A 65 -1.42 -32.37 17.70
CA GLN A 65 -1.89 -30.99 17.48
C GLN A 65 -2.44 -30.31 18.75
N SER A 66 -3.02 -31.07 19.69
CA SER A 66 -3.51 -30.49 20.95
C SER A 66 -2.37 -30.17 21.94
N SER A 67 -1.30 -30.98 21.96
CA SER A 67 -0.14 -30.78 22.84
C SER A 67 0.71 -29.56 22.44
N THR A 68 0.83 -29.24 21.15
CA THR A 68 1.51 -28.02 20.66
C THR A 68 0.74 -26.73 20.98
N ASN A 69 -0.60 -26.77 21.00
CA ASN A 69 -1.44 -25.65 21.40
C ASN A 69 -1.38 -25.39 22.93
N VAL A 70 -1.35 -26.44 23.75
CA VAL A 70 -1.26 -26.28 25.21
C VAL A 70 0.14 -25.83 25.64
N LEU A 71 1.21 -26.36 25.02
CA LEU A 71 2.59 -25.92 25.28
C LEU A 71 2.86 -24.48 24.80
N SER A 72 2.27 -24.07 23.67
CA SER A 72 2.38 -22.67 23.20
C SER A 72 1.57 -21.71 24.07
N MET A 73 0.39 -22.10 24.56
CA MET A 73 -0.37 -21.33 25.56
C MET A 73 0.34 -21.25 26.90
N ALA A 74 0.93 -22.35 27.38
CA ALA A 74 1.71 -22.36 28.63
C ALA A 74 2.97 -21.50 28.50
N SER A 75 3.66 -21.56 27.37
CA SER A 75 4.78 -20.68 27.05
C SER A 75 4.35 -19.20 26.99
N ALA A 76 3.21 -18.89 26.36
CA ALA A 76 2.66 -17.54 26.32
C ALA A 76 2.27 -17.01 27.70
N LEU A 77 1.73 -17.86 28.58
CA LEU A 77 1.40 -17.53 29.97
C LEU A 77 2.66 -17.29 30.81
N ILE A 78 3.66 -18.17 30.73
CA ILE A 78 4.93 -18.04 31.47
C ILE A 78 5.70 -16.80 30.99
N THR A 79 5.75 -16.58 29.68
CA THR A 79 6.40 -15.39 29.09
C THR A 79 5.62 -14.12 29.45
N GLY A 80 4.29 -14.18 29.43
CA GLY A 80 3.42 -13.06 29.84
C GLY A 80 3.61 -12.67 31.31
N VAL A 81 3.75 -13.66 32.21
CA VAL A 81 4.07 -13.43 33.62
C VAL A 81 5.49 -12.88 33.79
N GLY A 82 6.48 -13.42 33.08
CA GLY A 82 7.85 -12.88 33.08
C GLY A 82 7.92 -11.42 32.60
N PHE A 83 7.07 -11.03 31.66
CA PHE A 83 6.95 -9.67 31.15
C PHE A 83 6.19 -8.69 32.05
N LEU A 84 5.37 -9.19 32.98
CA LEU A 84 4.77 -8.37 34.04
C LEU A 84 5.81 -7.97 35.09
N PHE A 85 6.79 -8.83 35.37
CA PHE A 85 7.82 -8.59 36.40
C PHE A 85 9.10 -7.95 35.87
N SER A 86 9.32 -7.93 34.55
CA SER A 86 10.43 -7.20 33.92
C SER A 86 9.99 -6.45 32.66
N PRO A 87 9.39 -5.26 32.83
CA PRO A 87 9.01 -4.39 31.71
C PRO A 87 10.21 -4.09 30.78
N SER A 88 11.41 -3.96 31.35
CA SER A 88 12.64 -3.72 30.59
C SER A 88 13.06 -4.92 29.74
N ALA A 89 12.90 -6.17 30.22
CA ALA A 89 13.16 -7.35 29.42
C ALA A 89 12.10 -7.55 28.34
N ARG A 90 10.83 -7.22 28.63
CA ARG A 90 9.76 -7.19 27.62
C ARG A 90 10.07 -6.16 26.53
N ALA A 91 10.47 -4.96 26.91
CA ALA A 91 10.85 -3.90 25.97
C ALA A 91 12.09 -4.30 25.15
N ALA A 92 13.08 -4.95 25.77
CA ALA A 92 14.26 -5.46 25.06
C ALA A 92 13.93 -6.60 24.09
N ASP A 93 13.05 -7.54 24.46
CA ASP A 93 12.57 -8.62 23.57
C ASP A 93 11.73 -8.05 22.43
N LEU A 94 10.80 -7.12 22.71
CA LEU A 94 10.06 -6.38 21.67
C LEU A 94 11.03 -5.66 20.75
N ALA A 95 11.99 -4.89 21.27
CA ALA A 95 12.99 -4.19 20.47
C ALA A 95 13.84 -5.17 19.63
N GLN A 96 14.19 -6.34 20.16
CA GLN A 96 14.93 -7.37 19.44
C GLN A 96 14.09 -8.01 18.33
N ARG A 97 12.80 -8.27 18.60
CA ARG A 97 11.85 -8.77 17.60
C ARG A 97 11.59 -7.75 16.52
N PHE A 98 11.42 -6.47 16.84
CA PHE A 98 11.29 -5.37 15.87
C PHE A 98 12.53 -5.21 14.99
N ARG A 99 13.74 -5.38 15.54
CA ARG A 99 14.98 -5.37 14.75
C ARG A 99 15.05 -6.53 13.75
N LYS A 100 14.44 -7.68 14.06
CA LYS A 100 14.46 -8.89 13.23
C LYS A 100 13.13 -9.17 12.52
N CYS A 101 12.14 -8.27 12.60
CA CYS A 101 10.79 -8.58 12.16
C CYS A 101 10.69 -8.63 10.64
N ASN A 102 9.99 -9.65 10.14
CA ASN A 102 9.52 -9.67 8.77
C ASN A 102 8.18 -8.92 8.68
N ILE A 103 7.76 -8.61 7.45
CA ILE A 103 6.50 -7.90 7.20
C ILE A 103 5.28 -8.63 7.75
N THR A 104 5.29 -9.97 7.82
CA THR A 104 4.21 -10.77 8.42
C THR A 104 4.01 -10.45 9.90
N PHE A 105 5.10 -10.33 10.67
CA PHE A 105 5.01 -9.91 12.07
C PHE A 105 4.46 -8.48 12.19
N ALA A 106 4.93 -7.56 11.35
CA ALA A 106 4.44 -6.18 11.35
C ALA A 106 2.93 -6.12 11.06
N LYS A 107 2.45 -6.90 10.08
CA LYS A 107 1.02 -7.01 9.75
C LYS A 107 0.20 -7.46 10.97
N GLY A 108 0.64 -8.51 11.67
CA GLY A 108 -0.08 -9.03 12.84
C GLY A 108 0.01 -8.14 14.09
N PHE A 109 1.18 -7.57 14.37
CA PHE A 109 1.39 -6.73 15.55
C PHE A 109 0.59 -5.43 15.50
N TRP A 110 0.55 -4.79 14.32
CA TRP A 110 -0.14 -3.51 14.12
C TRP A 110 -1.59 -3.66 13.66
N GLY A 111 -2.13 -4.89 13.67
CA GLY A 111 -3.52 -5.14 13.28
C GLY A 111 -3.83 -4.82 11.81
N LEU A 112 -2.82 -4.82 10.93
CA LEU A 112 -3.02 -4.64 9.49
C LEU A 112 -3.62 -5.89 8.83
N THR A 113 -3.64 -7.02 9.53
CA THR A 113 -4.30 -8.24 9.05
C THR A 113 -5.81 -8.08 9.08
N GLU A 114 -6.47 -8.22 7.92
CA GLU A 114 -7.94 -8.25 7.79
C GLU A 114 -8.58 -9.55 8.35
N THR A 115 -7.94 -10.20 9.30
CA THR A 115 -8.33 -11.54 9.79
C THR A 115 -9.54 -11.51 10.72
N ALA A 116 -9.97 -10.34 11.17
CA ALA A 116 -11.18 -10.19 11.98
C ALA A 116 -12.41 -10.14 11.08
N PRO A 117 -13.36 -11.09 11.18
CA PRO A 117 -14.61 -11.07 10.41
C PRO A 117 -15.37 -9.74 10.57
N LEU A 118 -15.22 -9.09 11.72
CA LEU A 118 -15.80 -7.79 12.01
C LEU A 118 -15.33 -6.69 11.05
N VAL A 119 -14.05 -6.69 10.63
CA VAL A 119 -13.49 -5.67 9.73
C VAL A 119 -14.00 -5.88 8.30
N GLN A 120 -14.08 -7.14 7.85
CA GLN A 120 -14.60 -7.48 6.51
C GLN A 120 -16.11 -7.20 6.38
N HIS A 121 -16.86 -7.23 7.47
CA HIS A 121 -18.30 -6.94 7.48
C HIS A 121 -18.63 -5.56 8.06
N ALA A 122 -17.64 -4.76 8.43
CA ALA A 122 -17.88 -3.44 9.05
C ALA A 122 -18.70 -2.54 8.13
N GLY A 123 -18.38 -2.53 6.82
CA GLY A 123 -19.12 -1.73 5.84
C GLY A 123 -20.60 -2.13 5.73
N SER A 124 -20.92 -3.43 5.75
CA SER A 124 -22.31 -3.91 5.69
C SER A 124 -23.06 -3.71 7.00
N ILE A 125 -22.37 -3.70 8.14
CA ILE A 125 -22.96 -3.39 9.45
C ILE A 125 -23.27 -1.89 9.58
N VAL A 126 -22.31 -1.03 9.19
CA VAL A 126 -22.42 0.43 9.29
C VAL A 126 -23.42 0.99 8.26
N SER A 127 -23.54 0.37 7.09
CA SER A 127 -24.41 0.85 6.00
C SER A 127 -25.06 -0.31 5.23
N PRO A 128 -26.04 -1.02 5.84
CA PRO A 128 -26.68 -2.21 5.26
C PRO A 128 -27.57 -1.90 4.05
N TRP A 129 -27.99 -0.64 3.89
CA TRP A 129 -28.97 -0.21 2.89
C TRP A 129 -28.38 0.05 1.49
N MET A 130 -27.06 0.00 1.35
CA MET A 130 -26.36 0.22 0.09
C MET A 130 -26.04 -1.15 -0.55
N ALA A 131 -26.69 -1.52 -1.67
CA ALA A 131 -26.34 -2.77 -2.35
C ALA A 131 -25.01 -2.60 -3.06
N VAL A 132 -23.98 -3.25 -2.52
CA VAL A 132 -22.63 -3.17 -3.06
C VAL A 132 -21.91 -4.46 -2.72
N ASN A 133 -21.67 -5.26 -3.76
CA ASN A 133 -20.31 -5.50 -4.26
C ASN A 133 -20.45 -6.17 -5.64
N ASN A 134 -20.34 -5.39 -6.71
CA ASN A 134 -20.06 -5.97 -8.01
C ASN A 134 -18.55 -5.97 -8.17
N ILE A 135 -17.94 -7.15 -8.02
CA ILE A 135 -16.51 -7.32 -8.26
C ILE A 135 -16.33 -7.50 -9.76
N ILE A 136 -15.76 -6.48 -10.39
CA ILE A 136 -15.40 -6.49 -11.79
C ILE A 136 -13.99 -7.04 -11.88
N ASN A 137 -13.82 -8.11 -12.64
CA ASN A 137 -12.50 -8.65 -12.94
C ASN A 137 -12.00 -8.00 -14.23
N VAL A 138 -11.22 -6.93 -14.08
CA VAL A 138 -10.64 -6.20 -15.21
C VAL A 138 -9.61 -7.10 -15.90
N PRO A 139 -9.83 -7.47 -17.18
CA PRO A 139 -8.87 -8.29 -17.91
C PRO A 139 -7.64 -7.45 -18.26
N ILE A 140 -6.45 -7.93 -17.92
CA ILE A 140 -5.22 -7.30 -18.38
C ILE A 140 -4.80 -7.99 -19.67
N THR A 141 -5.05 -7.31 -20.79
CA THR A 141 -4.58 -7.77 -22.10
C THR A 141 -3.09 -7.50 -22.27
N MET A 142 -2.48 -8.18 -23.25
CA MET A 142 -1.06 -8.02 -23.53
C MET A 142 -0.75 -6.63 -24.08
N GLU A 143 -1.63 -6.11 -24.91
CA GLU A 143 -1.54 -4.76 -25.47
C GLU A 143 -1.58 -3.71 -24.37
N ALA A 144 -2.51 -3.85 -23.42
CA ALA A 144 -2.60 -2.93 -22.29
C ALA A 144 -1.34 -3.00 -21.40
N LEU A 145 -0.78 -4.19 -21.20
CA LEU A 145 0.47 -4.38 -20.48
C LEU A 145 1.65 -3.71 -21.22
N VAL A 146 1.76 -3.83 -22.53
CA VAL A 146 2.79 -3.16 -23.34
C VAL A 146 2.75 -1.63 -23.18
N ASP A 147 1.58 -1.05 -22.97
CA ASP A 147 1.45 0.39 -22.73
C ASP A 147 1.89 0.83 -21.32
N CYS A 148 2.18 -0.10 -20.42
CA CYS A 148 2.77 0.22 -19.12
C CYS A 148 4.25 0.54 -19.19
N PHE A 149 4.94 0.21 -20.28
CA PHE A 149 6.38 0.32 -20.43
C PHE A 149 6.79 1.65 -21.04
N ASP A 150 7.95 2.17 -20.63
CA ASP A 150 8.51 3.40 -21.17
C ASP A 150 8.95 3.23 -22.62
N ASP A 151 8.70 4.24 -23.45
CA ASP A 151 9.05 4.19 -24.87
C ASP A 151 10.57 4.09 -25.00
N GLY A 152 11.02 3.04 -25.69
CA GLY A 152 12.43 2.70 -25.80
C GLY A 152 12.65 1.34 -26.46
N PRO A 153 13.91 0.91 -26.58
CA PRO A 153 14.27 -0.40 -27.18
C PRO A 153 13.53 -1.55 -26.52
N MET A 154 13.29 -1.46 -25.20
CA MET A 154 12.55 -2.46 -24.43
C MET A 154 11.08 -2.53 -24.81
N ALA A 155 10.36 -1.39 -24.87
CA ALA A 155 8.97 -1.36 -25.33
C ALA A 155 8.81 -1.95 -26.74
N GLU A 156 9.76 -1.67 -27.64
CA GLU A 156 9.78 -2.25 -28.98
C GLU A 156 9.98 -3.78 -28.97
N LEU A 157 10.91 -4.29 -28.14
CA LEU A 157 11.10 -5.73 -27.97
C LEU A 157 9.87 -6.40 -27.35
N LEU A 158 9.16 -5.73 -26.45
CA LEU A 158 7.92 -6.24 -25.83
C LEU A 158 6.76 -6.27 -26.81
N ARG A 159 6.62 -5.23 -27.65
CA ARG A 159 5.66 -5.21 -28.77
C ARG A 159 5.94 -6.38 -29.69
N ARG A 160 7.20 -6.56 -30.11
CA ARG A 160 7.62 -7.72 -30.90
C ARG A 160 7.34 -9.05 -30.21
N ALA A 161 7.61 -9.18 -28.91
CA ALA A 161 7.33 -10.41 -28.15
C ALA A 161 5.81 -10.70 -28.07
N THR A 162 4.98 -9.66 -28.07
CA THR A 162 3.52 -9.75 -28.07
C THR A 162 3.00 -10.19 -29.45
N ASP A 163 3.51 -9.57 -30.52
CA ASP A 163 3.00 -9.75 -31.89
C ASP A 163 3.62 -10.93 -32.64
N CYS A 164 4.82 -11.40 -32.25
CA CYS A 164 5.54 -12.44 -32.97
C CYS A 164 4.92 -13.84 -32.82
N ASP A 165 5.15 -14.70 -33.80
CA ASP A 165 4.78 -16.11 -33.70
C ASP A 165 5.59 -16.83 -32.59
N PRO A 166 5.01 -17.85 -31.94
CA PRO A 166 5.66 -18.72 -30.96
C PRO A 166 7.09 -19.17 -31.30
N THR A 167 7.39 -19.40 -32.57
CA THR A 167 8.68 -19.88 -33.06
C THR A 167 9.75 -18.79 -33.13
N SER A 168 9.36 -17.51 -33.14
CA SER A 168 10.26 -16.35 -33.23
C SER A 168 10.56 -15.74 -31.85
N LEU A 169 9.97 -16.27 -30.78
CA LEU A 169 10.15 -15.78 -29.41
C LEU A 169 11.60 -15.89 -28.92
N GLU A 170 12.34 -16.90 -29.37
CA GLU A 170 13.75 -17.07 -29.00
C GLU A 170 14.67 -16.03 -29.69
N ASP A 171 14.31 -15.57 -30.88
CA ASP A 171 15.00 -14.47 -31.55
C ASP A 171 14.80 -13.16 -30.79
N VAL A 172 13.57 -12.90 -30.32
CA VAL A 172 13.27 -11.73 -29.47
C VAL A 172 13.97 -11.82 -28.12
N ALA A 173 14.05 -13.02 -27.52
CA ALA A 173 14.82 -13.24 -26.29
C ALA A 173 16.32 -12.96 -26.47
N SER A 174 16.89 -13.34 -27.61
CA SER A 174 18.30 -13.09 -27.94
C SER A 174 18.59 -11.59 -28.12
N LEU A 175 17.68 -10.86 -28.77
CA LEU A 175 17.79 -9.39 -28.88
C LEU A 175 17.69 -8.69 -27.52
N TYR A 176 16.86 -9.23 -26.62
CA TYR A 176 16.77 -8.75 -25.25
C TYR A 176 18.08 -8.96 -24.45
N GLU A 177 18.73 -10.13 -24.59
CA GLU A 177 20.03 -10.37 -23.96
C GLU A 177 21.09 -9.35 -24.42
N GLN A 178 21.08 -8.96 -25.70
CA GLN A 178 21.97 -7.92 -26.22
C GLN A 178 21.67 -6.52 -25.63
N GLU A 179 20.39 -6.16 -25.48
CA GLU A 179 20.02 -4.89 -24.84
C GLU A 179 20.40 -4.84 -23.35
N LEU A 180 20.31 -5.97 -22.64
CA LEU A 180 20.76 -6.08 -21.25
C LEU A 180 22.26 -5.80 -21.09
N GLU A 181 23.08 -6.34 -21.99
CA GLU A 181 24.54 -6.11 -21.98
C GLU A 181 24.90 -4.64 -22.21
N SER A 182 24.02 -3.88 -22.88
CA SER A 182 24.23 -2.46 -23.15
C SER A 182 23.98 -1.53 -21.94
N ASN A 183 23.52 -2.07 -20.79
CA ASN A 183 23.17 -1.34 -19.55
C ASN A 183 22.11 -0.23 -19.74
N LYS A 184 21.35 -0.22 -20.83
CA LYS A 184 20.30 0.78 -21.09
C LYS A 184 18.95 0.46 -20.44
N VAL A 185 18.82 -0.70 -19.79
CA VAL A 185 17.55 -1.24 -19.32
C VAL A 185 17.43 -1.10 -17.81
N SER A 186 16.34 -0.49 -17.33
CA SER A 186 16.06 -0.43 -15.90
C SER A 186 15.73 -1.81 -15.33
N ASP A 187 16.01 -2.00 -14.04
CA ASP A 187 15.65 -3.22 -13.30
C ASP A 187 14.13 -3.52 -13.35
N VAL A 188 13.30 -2.51 -13.56
CA VAL A 188 11.84 -2.62 -13.67
C VAL A 188 11.44 -3.23 -15.01
N GLU A 189 11.92 -2.63 -16.11
CA GLU A 189 11.65 -3.09 -17.48
C GLU A 189 12.13 -4.53 -17.68
N ARG A 190 13.30 -4.85 -17.12
CA ARG A 190 13.87 -6.20 -17.10
C ARG A 190 12.88 -7.24 -16.56
N ARG A 191 12.32 -6.99 -15.37
CA ARG A 191 11.41 -7.93 -14.69
C ARG A 191 10.12 -8.14 -15.47
N GLN A 192 9.58 -7.06 -16.02
CA GLN A 192 8.34 -7.13 -16.76
C GLN A 192 8.53 -7.87 -18.11
N PHE A 193 9.69 -7.70 -18.78
CA PHE A 193 10.05 -8.47 -19.98
C PHE A 193 10.21 -9.97 -19.72
N GLU A 194 10.98 -10.35 -18.69
CA GLU A 194 11.19 -11.77 -18.35
C GLU A 194 9.86 -12.47 -18.05
N ARG A 195 8.92 -11.78 -17.39
CA ARG A 195 7.56 -12.27 -17.14
C ARG A 195 6.75 -12.43 -18.42
N LEU A 196 6.79 -11.46 -19.32
CA LEU A 196 6.14 -11.53 -20.62
C LEU A 196 6.63 -12.74 -21.41
N LEU A 197 7.96 -12.88 -21.52
CA LEU A 197 8.61 -13.94 -22.28
C LEU A 197 8.24 -15.32 -21.72
N MET A 198 8.27 -15.48 -20.40
CA MET A 198 7.87 -16.73 -19.73
C MET A 198 6.41 -17.08 -20.01
N TYR A 199 5.51 -16.10 -19.96
CA TYR A 199 4.09 -16.31 -20.27
C TYR A 199 3.86 -16.73 -21.71
N ARG A 200 4.52 -16.06 -22.67
CA ARG A 200 4.43 -16.38 -24.10
C ARG A 200 5.01 -17.76 -24.41
N ARG A 201 6.15 -18.13 -23.80
CA ARG A 201 6.70 -19.51 -23.88
C ARG A 201 5.72 -20.54 -23.32
N LYS A 202 4.98 -20.23 -22.23
CA LYS A 202 3.93 -21.12 -21.69
C LYS A 202 2.76 -21.27 -22.66
N GLN A 203 2.22 -20.17 -23.21
CA GLN A 203 1.14 -20.20 -24.21
C GLN A 203 1.54 -21.00 -25.45
N ALA A 204 2.79 -20.88 -25.86
CA ALA A 204 3.38 -21.59 -26.99
C ALA A 204 3.67 -23.08 -26.70
N GLY A 205 3.48 -23.56 -25.48
CA GLY A 205 3.84 -24.93 -25.09
C GLY A 205 5.35 -25.21 -25.08
N LEU A 206 6.18 -24.17 -25.01
CA LEU A 206 7.65 -24.25 -25.05
C LEU A 206 8.28 -24.48 -23.66
N LEU A 207 7.49 -24.46 -22.58
CA LEU A 207 7.96 -24.79 -21.24
C LEU A 207 7.84 -26.29 -20.95
N PRO A 208 8.88 -26.95 -20.42
CA PRO A 208 8.82 -28.37 -20.08
C PRO A 208 7.81 -28.64 -18.95
N SER A 209 6.98 -29.67 -19.11
CA SER A 209 6.06 -30.16 -18.07
C SER A 209 6.85 -30.94 -17.01
N THR A 210 7.30 -30.30 -15.93
CA THR A 210 7.97 -31.01 -14.83
C THR A 210 7.10 -31.07 -13.59
N SER A 211 6.86 -32.29 -13.09
CA SER A 211 6.29 -32.55 -11.76
C SER A 211 7.27 -32.14 -10.64
N PRO A 212 6.79 -31.82 -9.43
CA PRO A 212 7.64 -31.32 -8.36
C PRO A 212 8.56 -32.41 -7.77
N SER A 213 9.86 -32.12 -7.73
CA SER A 213 10.88 -32.87 -6.97
C SER A 213 11.05 -32.28 -5.55
N PRO A 214 11.41 -33.07 -4.53
CA PRO A 214 11.38 -32.64 -3.13
C PRO A 214 12.51 -31.66 -2.79
N VAL A 215 12.12 -30.43 -2.49
CA VAL A 215 12.56 -29.57 -1.37
C VAL A 215 13.94 -29.86 -0.76
N ASP A 216 14.91 -28.97 -1.04
CA ASP A 216 15.88 -28.38 -0.08
C ASP A 216 17.20 -27.98 -0.78
N ARG A 217 17.36 -26.69 -1.16
CA ARG A 217 18.63 -25.90 -1.07
C ARG A 217 18.72 -24.54 -1.81
N PHE A 218 17.63 -23.82 -2.06
CA PHE A 218 17.73 -22.43 -2.55
C PHE A 218 16.74 -21.48 -1.85
N PRO A 219 17.14 -20.23 -1.53
CA PRO A 219 16.27 -19.27 -0.87
C PRO A 219 15.03 -19.02 -1.74
N LYS A 220 13.85 -19.07 -1.11
CA LYS A 220 12.48 -18.99 -1.67
C LYS A 220 12.25 -17.87 -2.68
N TRP A 221 12.80 -18.04 -3.86
CA TRP A 221 12.53 -17.33 -5.11
C TRP A 221 12.33 -18.43 -6.14
N THR A 222 11.39 -18.27 -7.06
CA THR A 222 10.97 -19.28 -8.07
C THR A 222 10.28 -20.55 -7.54
N PHE A 223 8.98 -20.44 -7.23
CA PHE A 223 7.99 -21.46 -7.60
C PHE A 223 6.66 -20.76 -7.93
N PHE A 224 6.45 -20.46 -9.21
CA PHE A 224 5.10 -20.55 -9.74
C PHE A 224 4.92 -22.04 -10.04
N THR A 225 4.17 -22.73 -9.19
CA THR A 225 3.82 -24.13 -9.42
C THR A 225 3.08 -24.23 -10.75
N ALA A 226 3.39 -25.27 -11.52
CA ALA A 226 2.79 -25.57 -12.83
C ALA A 226 1.27 -25.86 -12.77
N GLU A 227 0.63 -25.69 -11.62
CA GLU A 227 -0.79 -25.91 -11.36
C GLU A 227 -1.58 -24.59 -11.15
N ALA A 228 -0.93 -23.43 -11.20
CA ALA A 228 -1.65 -22.17 -11.38
C ALA A 228 -2.16 -22.11 -12.81
N GLU A 229 -3.48 -22.23 -12.97
CA GLU A 229 -4.22 -22.01 -14.21
C GLU A 229 -3.69 -20.76 -14.93
N ALA A 230 -3.67 -20.82 -16.26
CA ALA A 230 -2.99 -19.88 -17.12
C ALA A 230 -3.55 -18.45 -17.02
N GLU A 231 -3.01 -17.63 -16.13
CA GLU A 231 -3.23 -16.19 -16.14
C GLU A 231 -2.03 -15.44 -16.75
N PRO A 232 -2.26 -14.33 -17.49
CA PRO A 232 -1.21 -13.45 -18.01
C PRO A 232 -0.25 -13.00 -16.90
N PRO A 233 0.93 -12.46 -17.23
CA PRO A 233 1.89 -12.00 -16.22
C PRO A 233 1.31 -10.94 -15.28
N LEU A 234 0.11 -10.41 -15.57
CA LEU A 234 -0.72 -9.53 -14.76
C LEU A 234 -2.14 -10.07 -14.40
N GLY A 235 -2.55 -11.23 -14.90
CA GLY A 235 -3.85 -11.82 -14.58
C GLY A 235 -5.07 -10.90 -14.80
N ARG A 236 -6.03 -11.01 -13.90
CA ARG A 236 -7.14 -10.07 -13.73
C ARG A 236 -6.88 -9.19 -12.50
N VAL A 237 -7.32 -7.94 -12.55
CA VAL A 237 -7.38 -7.08 -11.36
C VAL A 237 -8.83 -6.93 -10.94
N ALA A 238 -9.11 -7.31 -9.70
CA ALA A 238 -10.43 -7.11 -9.13
C ALA A 238 -10.64 -5.60 -8.84
N ALA A 239 -11.84 -5.12 -9.16
CA ALA A 239 -12.26 -3.77 -8.83
C ALA A 239 -13.68 -3.81 -8.29
N HIS A 240 -13.87 -3.28 -7.08
CA HIS A 240 -15.14 -3.27 -6.38
C HIS A 240 -15.94 -2.05 -6.82
N LEU A 241 -17.04 -2.27 -7.53
CA LEU A 241 -17.96 -1.20 -7.91
C LEU A 241 -19.01 -0.98 -6.81
N LEU A 242 -18.94 0.20 -6.19
CA LEU A 242 -19.94 0.72 -5.27
C LEU A 242 -20.89 1.68 -6.02
N SER A 243 -22.17 1.36 -6.07
CA SER A 243 -23.21 2.18 -6.71
C SER A 243 -24.55 2.07 -5.97
N HIS A 244 -25.50 2.95 -6.31
CA HIS A 244 -26.85 2.88 -5.74
C HIS A 244 -27.62 1.69 -6.32
N THR A 245 -28.44 1.04 -5.48
CA THR A 245 -29.26 -0.15 -5.80
C THR A 245 -30.21 0.03 -6.98
N THR A 246 -30.66 1.26 -7.19
CA THR A 246 -31.60 1.60 -8.24
C THR A 246 -30.79 2.20 -9.38
N PRO A 247 -30.75 1.56 -10.56
CA PRO A 247 -30.14 2.16 -11.74
C PRO A 247 -30.77 3.54 -11.91
N PRO A 248 -29.98 4.63 -11.92
CA PRO A 248 -30.56 5.94 -12.11
C PRO A 248 -31.30 5.96 -13.45
N ALA A 249 -32.43 6.68 -13.52
CA ALA A 249 -33.18 6.83 -14.76
C ALA A 249 -32.34 7.45 -15.90
N ASN A 250 -31.20 8.05 -15.57
CA ASN A 250 -30.21 8.63 -16.47
C ASN A 250 -28.81 8.16 -16.06
N LEU A 251 -27.86 8.13 -17.01
CA LEU A 251 -26.46 7.82 -16.72
C LEU A 251 -25.87 8.75 -15.63
N HIS A 252 -24.99 8.20 -14.79
CA HIS A 252 -24.24 8.96 -13.78
C HIS A 252 -23.37 10.04 -14.44
N ARG A 253 -23.26 11.18 -13.76
CA ARG A 253 -22.55 12.38 -14.23
C ARG A 253 -21.12 12.50 -13.70
N GLY A 254 -20.58 11.45 -13.10
CA GLY A 254 -19.25 11.42 -12.50
C GLY A 254 -18.93 10.02 -12.00
N VAL A 255 -17.66 9.77 -11.73
CA VAL A 255 -17.18 8.53 -11.09
C VAL A 255 -15.93 8.81 -10.28
N VAL A 256 -15.78 8.08 -9.18
CA VAL A 256 -14.56 8.10 -8.37
C VAL A 256 -13.77 6.81 -8.61
N LEU A 257 -12.51 6.92 -9.03
CA LEU A 257 -11.58 5.80 -8.97
C LEU A 257 -10.90 5.84 -7.59
N HIS A 258 -11.19 4.83 -6.77
CA HIS A 258 -10.64 4.72 -5.43
C HIS A 258 -9.46 3.75 -5.37
N ILE A 259 -8.39 4.11 -4.66
CA ILE A 259 -7.27 3.20 -4.37
C ILE A 259 -7.02 3.23 -2.87
N HIS A 260 -7.07 2.04 -2.24
CA HIS A 260 -7.05 1.92 -0.80
C HIS A 260 -5.65 2.04 -0.17
N GLY A 261 -5.59 2.49 1.08
CA GLY A 261 -4.42 2.47 1.94
C GLY A 261 -4.00 1.07 2.43
N GLY A 262 -3.11 1.02 3.42
CA GLY A 262 -2.59 -0.25 3.97
C GLY A 262 -1.09 -0.47 3.74
N GLY A 263 -0.34 0.61 3.52
CA GLY A 263 1.12 0.57 3.44
C GLY A 263 1.65 -0.27 2.27
N PHE A 264 0.87 -0.41 1.20
CA PHE A 264 1.14 -1.27 0.03
C PHE A 264 1.18 -2.78 0.32
N VAL A 265 1.00 -3.20 1.57
CA VAL A 265 1.25 -4.57 2.02
C VAL A 265 -0.01 -5.25 2.56
N ALA A 266 -1.04 -4.48 2.86
CA ALA A 266 -2.22 -4.96 3.55
C ALA A 266 -3.48 -4.21 3.10
N GLN A 267 -4.60 -4.66 3.66
CA GLN A 267 -5.95 -4.16 3.39
C GLN A 267 -6.45 -4.46 1.97
N SER A 268 -7.72 -4.16 1.74
CA SER A 268 -8.46 -4.39 0.51
C SER A 268 -9.54 -3.31 0.35
N PRO A 269 -10.23 -3.23 -0.80
CA PRO A 269 -11.42 -2.40 -0.93
C PRO A 269 -12.46 -2.64 0.17
N THR A 270 -12.61 -3.89 0.61
CA THR A 270 -13.60 -4.31 1.61
C THR A 270 -13.42 -3.58 2.94
N SER A 271 -12.19 -3.45 3.45
CA SER A 271 -11.96 -2.74 4.73
C SER A 271 -12.20 -1.23 4.65
N HIS A 272 -12.19 -0.65 3.44
CA HIS A 272 -12.44 0.76 3.22
C HIS A 272 -13.92 1.06 2.90
N GLU A 273 -14.76 0.03 2.77
CA GLU A 273 -16.20 0.19 2.52
C GLU A 273 -16.92 1.00 3.61
N SER A 274 -16.37 1.05 4.84
CA SER A 274 -16.95 1.77 5.97
C SER A 274 -17.23 3.24 5.67
N TYR A 275 -16.30 3.93 5.01
CA TYR A 275 -16.51 5.31 4.56
C TYR A 275 -16.95 5.40 3.09
N LEU A 276 -16.52 4.46 2.23
CA LEU A 276 -16.87 4.51 0.81
C LEU A 276 -18.38 4.38 0.57
N ARG A 277 -19.07 3.53 1.33
CA ARG A 277 -20.55 3.42 1.25
C ARG A 277 -21.23 4.75 1.60
N HIS A 278 -20.70 5.47 2.59
CA HIS A 278 -21.20 6.80 2.95
C HIS A 278 -20.92 7.82 1.84
N TRP A 279 -19.72 7.77 1.24
CA TRP A 279 -19.36 8.66 0.14
C TRP A 279 -20.19 8.40 -1.12
N THR A 280 -20.38 7.14 -1.54
CA THR A 280 -21.26 6.79 -2.69
C THR A 280 -22.66 7.38 -2.50
N ARG A 281 -23.19 7.33 -1.26
CA ARG A 281 -24.47 7.96 -0.93
C ARG A 281 -24.42 9.47 -1.08
N ASN A 282 -23.46 10.12 -0.43
CA ASN A 282 -23.42 11.57 -0.31
C ASN A 282 -23.06 12.26 -1.63
N LEU A 283 -22.12 11.68 -2.38
CA LEU A 283 -21.66 12.19 -3.67
C LEU A 283 -22.64 11.89 -4.81
N GLY A 284 -23.45 10.83 -4.68
CA GLY A 284 -24.41 10.44 -5.73
C GLY A 284 -23.76 9.89 -7.01
N VAL A 285 -22.50 9.49 -6.94
CA VAL A 285 -21.73 8.90 -8.05
C VAL A 285 -21.20 7.52 -7.69
N PRO A 286 -21.01 6.62 -8.67
CA PRO A 286 -20.36 5.34 -8.44
C PRO A 286 -18.89 5.54 -8.02
N ILE A 287 -18.40 4.58 -7.22
CA ILE A 287 -17.00 4.50 -6.82
C ILE A 287 -16.48 3.13 -7.28
N LEU A 288 -15.39 3.13 -8.05
CA LEU A 288 -14.68 1.92 -8.45
C LEU A 288 -13.40 1.81 -7.60
N SER A 289 -13.36 0.87 -6.64
CA SER A 289 -12.21 0.69 -5.76
C SER A 289 -11.30 -0.45 -6.25
N VAL A 290 -10.04 -0.14 -6.55
CA VAL A 290 -9.07 -1.10 -7.10
C VAL A 290 -8.54 -2.02 -6.01
N ASP A 291 -8.57 -3.34 -6.24
CA ASP A 291 -7.95 -4.38 -5.40
C ASP A 291 -6.58 -4.76 -5.98
N TYR A 292 -5.58 -3.91 -5.72
CA TYR A 292 -4.25 -4.07 -6.31
C TYR A 292 -3.41 -5.11 -5.56
N SER A 293 -2.46 -5.71 -6.25
CA SER A 293 -1.56 -6.71 -5.69
C SER A 293 -0.66 -6.10 -4.60
N LEU A 294 -0.59 -6.79 -3.46
CA LEU A 294 0.12 -6.33 -2.28
C LEU A 294 1.56 -6.83 -2.20
N ALA A 295 2.41 -6.04 -1.55
CA ALA A 295 3.75 -6.43 -1.19
C ALA A 295 3.78 -7.31 0.10
N PRO A 296 4.80 -8.18 0.25
CA PRO A 296 5.97 -8.38 -0.60
C PRO A 296 5.76 -9.35 -1.77
N GLU A 297 4.56 -9.89 -1.95
CA GLU A 297 4.24 -10.82 -3.05
C GLU A 297 4.33 -10.12 -4.41
N ALA A 298 3.92 -8.86 -4.45
CA ALA A 298 4.03 -7.94 -5.59
C ALA A 298 4.79 -6.66 -5.18
N TRP A 299 6.02 -6.52 -5.69
CA TRP A 299 6.81 -5.30 -5.50
C TRP A 299 6.46 -4.21 -6.50
N PHE A 300 6.93 -3.00 -6.24
CA PHE A 300 6.96 -1.92 -7.21
C PHE A 300 7.59 -2.37 -8.57
N PRO A 301 7.01 -1.96 -9.72
CA PRO A 301 5.87 -1.04 -9.89
C PRO A 301 4.50 -1.72 -9.97
N ARG A 302 4.36 -2.99 -9.58
CA ARG A 302 3.18 -3.81 -9.87
C ARG A 302 1.84 -3.14 -9.54
N ALA A 303 1.69 -2.62 -8.32
CA ALA A 303 0.47 -1.95 -7.90
C ALA A 303 0.15 -0.69 -8.74
N VAL A 304 1.18 0.09 -9.12
CA VAL A 304 1.00 1.29 -9.97
C VAL A 304 0.53 0.89 -11.37
N ASP A 305 1.12 -0.17 -11.93
CA ASP A 305 0.73 -0.70 -13.24
C ASP A 305 -0.73 -1.17 -13.23
N GLU A 306 -1.13 -1.95 -12.23
CA GLU A 306 -2.51 -2.44 -12.09
C GLU A 306 -3.51 -1.29 -11.92
N CYS A 307 -3.20 -0.28 -11.11
CA CYS A 307 -4.07 0.89 -10.94
C CYS A 307 -4.23 1.69 -12.25
N TYR A 308 -3.15 1.87 -13.01
CA TYR A 308 -3.20 2.50 -14.33
C TYR A 308 -4.02 1.69 -15.34
N LEU A 309 -3.88 0.37 -15.34
CA LEU A 309 -4.65 -0.50 -16.24
C LEU A 309 -6.15 -0.50 -15.91
N VAL A 310 -6.51 -0.52 -14.63
CA VAL A 310 -7.92 -0.37 -14.22
C VAL A 310 -8.45 1.01 -14.58
N TYR A 311 -7.65 2.07 -14.44
CA TYR A 311 -8.06 3.40 -14.88
C TYR A 311 -8.34 3.45 -16.39
N ARG A 312 -7.46 2.88 -17.20
CA ARG A 312 -7.67 2.79 -18.65
C ARG A 312 -8.94 2.03 -18.99
N TRP A 313 -9.10 0.86 -18.39
CA TRP A 313 -10.30 0.05 -18.57
C TRP A 313 -11.57 0.83 -18.19
N LEU A 314 -11.54 1.56 -17.07
CA LEU A 314 -12.65 2.42 -16.63
C LEU A 314 -13.00 3.47 -17.70
N VAL A 315 -12.00 4.17 -18.26
CA VAL A 315 -12.23 5.18 -19.32
C VAL A 315 -12.88 4.58 -20.56
N GLU A 316 -12.49 3.35 -20.92
CA GLU A 316 -13.02 2.63 -22.09
C GLU A 316 -14.44 2.09 -21.86
N HIS A 317 -14.84 1.80 -20.62
CA HIS A 317 -16.09 1.11 -20.27
C HIS A 317 -17.09 1.96 -19.47
N LEU A 318 -16.95 3.30 -19.45
CA LEU A 318 -17.83 4.20 -18.67
C LEU A 318 -19.32 3.97 -18.95
N GLU A 319 -19.73 3.87 -20.22
CA GLU A 319 -21.14 3.74 -20.60
C GLU A 319 -21.73 2.37 -20.18
N GLU A 320 -20.92 1.31 -20.23
CA GLU A 320 -21.30 -0.03 -19.75
C GLU A 320 -21.54 -0.05 -18.24
N LEU A 321 -20.83 0.83 -17.51
CA LEU A 321 -20.99 1.04 -16.07
C LEU A 321 -22.13 2.02 -15.73
N GLY A 322 -22.90 2.48 -16.73
CA GLY A 322 -23.98 3.43 -16.53
C GLY A 322 -23.50 4.86 -16.25
N ILE A 323 -22.29 5.22 -16.69
CA ILE A 323 -21.67 6.54 -16.51
C ILE A 323 -21.59 7.23 -17.88
N ARG A 324 -21.83 8.54 -17.94
CA ARG A 324 -21.63 9.28 -19.20
C ARG A 324 -20.19 9.21 -19.67
N LYS A 325 -19.96 9.07 -20.97
CA LYS A 325 -18.62 9.05 -21.59
C LYS A 325 -17.77 10.29 -21.26
N ASP A 326 -18.41 11.45 -21.17
CA ASP A 326 -17.78 12.72 -20.87
C ASP A 326 -17.71 13.04 -19.37
N ALA A 327 -18.22 12.14 -18.51
CA ALA A 327 -18.26 12.37 -17.08
C ALA A 327 -16.85 12.63 -16.49
N PRO A 328 -16.73 13.53 -15.49
CA PRO A 328 -15.52 13.70 -14.72
C PRO A 328 -15.14 12.42 -13.97
N ILE A 329 -13.85 12.10 -14.00
CA ILE A 329 -13.24 11.00 -13.24
C ILE A 329 -12.33 11.62 -12.19
N VAL A 330 -12.69 11.47 -10.91
CA VAL A 330 -11.86 11.94 -9.80
C VAL A 330 -11.16 10.76 -9.15
N PHE A 331 -9.86 10.87 -8.94
CA PHE A 331 -9.13 9.86 -8.17
C PHE A 331 -9.22 10.19 -6.69
N ALA A 332 -9.43 9.17 -5.86
CA ALA A 332 -9.42 9.30 -4.41
C ALA A 332 -8.60 8.18 -3.78
N GLY A 333 -7.73 8.50 -2.84
CA GLY A 333 -6.96 7.47 -2.13
C GLY A 333 -6.39 7.97 -0.82
N ASP A 334 -6.12 7.05 0.08
CA ASP A 334 -5.65 7.34 1.42
C ASP A 334 -4.31 6.67 1.71
N SER A 335 -3.42 7.32 2.47
CA SER A 335 -2.11 6.73 2.84
C SER A 335 -1.31 6.24 1.62
N ALA A 336 -0.99 4.95 1.56
CA ALA A 336 -0.39 4.28 0.40
C ALA A 336 -1.27 4.34 -0.87
N GLY A 337 -2.59 4.29 -0.74
CA GLY A 337 -3.51 4.54 -1.86
C GLY A 337 -3.44 5.99 -2.36
N GLY A 338 -3.18 6.93 -1.44
CA GLY A 338 -2.86 8.33 -1.75
C GLY A 338 -1.60 8.48 -2.61
N ASN A 339 -0.58 7.65 -2.38
CA ASN A 339 0.58 7.53 -3.27
C ASN A 339 0.17 7.04 -4.65
N LEU A 340 -0.57 5.93 -4.70
CA LEU A 340 -0.93 5.24 -5.94
C LEU A 340 -1.84 6.09 -6.83
N VAL A 341 -2.75 6.91 -6.29
CA VAL A 341 -3.56 7.81 -7.13
C VAL A 341 -2.70 8.88 -7.80
N VAL A 342 -1.73 9.47 -7.09
CA VAL A 342 -0.82 10.46 -7.68
C VAL A 342 0.12 9.78 -8.67
N ALA A 343 0.68 8.60 -8.33
CA ALA A 343 1.52 7.82 -9.23
C ALA A 343 0.77 7.39 -10.50
N THR A 344 -0.50 7.02 -10.39
CA THR A 344 -1.35 6.65 -11.54
C THR A 344 -1.62 7.87 -12.43
N ALA A 345 -1.88 9.04 -11.85
CA ALA A 345 -2.03 10.28 -12.61
C ALA A 345 -0.71 10.69 -13.32
N LEU A 346 0.43 10.58 -12.62
CA LEU A 346 1.75 10.80 -13.21
C LEU A 346 2.03 9.81 -14.36
N LYS A 347 1.64 8.54 -14.20
CA LYS A 347 1.78 7.53 -15.25
C LYS A 347 0.88 7.82 -16.45
N ALA A 348 -0.36 8.22 -16.22
CA ALA A 348 -1.27 8.64 -17.29
C ALA A 348 -0.71 9.83 -18.08
N ALA A 349 -0.15 10.83 -17.38
CA ALA A 349 0.53 11.96 -18.01
C ALA A 349 1.76 11.52 -18.81
N GLN A 350 2.60 10.66 -18.26
CA GLN A 350 3.79 10.13 -18.94
C GLN A 350 3.42 9.39 -20.23
N LYS A 351 2.29 8.70 -20.26
CA LYS A 351 1.77 7.96 -21.43
C LYS A 351 0.90 8.80 -22.37
N GLY A 352 0.69 10.07 -22.07
CA GLY A 352 -0.23 10.92 -22.84
C GLY A 352 -1.67 10.39 -22.88
N PHE A 353 -2.08 9.61 -21.87
CA PHE A 353 -3.44 9.11 -21.75
C PHE A 353 -4.37 10.19 -21.21
N ARG A 354 -5.70 9.97 -21.29
CA ARG A 354 -6.68 10.87 -20.68
C ARG A 354 -6.29 11.09 -19.21
N MET A 355 -6.21 12.35 -18.78
CA MET A 355 -5.98 12.69 -17.38
C MET A 355 -7.29 12.58 -16.59
N PRO A 356 -7.27 12.18 -15.31
CA PRO A 356 -8.41 12.36 -14.42
C PRO A 356 -8.72 13.85 -14.27
N ASP A 357 -9.98 14.17 -14.02
CA ASP A 357 -10.44 15.55 -13.88
C ASP A 357 -10.05 16.14 -12.50
N GLY A 358 -9.59 15.31 -11.57
CA GLY A 358 -9.06 15.74 -10.27
C GLY A 358 -8.48 14.61 -9.43
N VAL A 359 -7.64 14.93 -8.44
CA VAL A 359 -7.07 13.97 -7.49
C VAL A 359 -7.28 14.46 -6.05
N VAL A 360 -7.84 13.60 -5.21
CA VAL A 360 -8.02 13.83 -3.77
C VAL A 360 -7.23 12.80 -2.98
N CYS A 361 -6.38 13.27 -2.07
CA CYS A 361 -5.58 12.41 -1.22
C CYS A 361 -5.88 12.69 0.26
N ALA A 362 -6.05 11.64 1.05
CA ALA A 362 -6.04 11.74 2.51
C ALA A 362 -4.71 11.20 3.05
N TYR A 363 -3.99 12.03 3.82
CA TYR A 363 -2.71 11.71 4.46
C TYR A 363 -1.75 10.86 3.59
N PRO A 364 -1.45 11.29 2.34
CA PRO A 364 -0.77 10.44 1.37
C PRO A 364 0.71 10.19 1.70
N VAL A 365 1.20 9.02 1.29
CA VAL A 365 2.65 8.77 1.19
C VAL A 365 3.17 9.42 -0.10
N LEU A 366 3.94 10.49 -0.03
CA LEU A 366 4.46 11.19 -1.23
C LEU A 366 5.97 11.06 -1.42
N ASN A 367 6.66 10.56 -0.41
CA ASN A 367 8.10 10.40 -0.41
C ASN A 367 8.50 9.17 0.41
N VAL A 368 8.98 8.11 -0.26
CA VAL A 368 9.41 6.89 0.44
C VAL A 368 10.85 6.98 0.95
N LYS A 369 11.57 8.06 0.64
CA LYS A 369 12.94 8.25 1.12
C LYS A 369 12.94 8.55 2.60
N TRP A 370 13.99 8.09 3.26
CA TRP A 370 14.24 8.43 4.65
C TRP A 370 14.82 9.84 4.79
N THR A 371 13.93 10.82 4.90
CA THR A 371 14.25 12.23 5.19
C THR A 371 13.77 12.59 6.59
N ILE A 372 14.57 13.35 7.33
CA ILE A 372 14.20 13.86 8.66
C ILE A 372 13.35 15.11 8.46
N SER A 373 12.22 15.19 9.18
CA SER A 373 11.34 16.36 9.21
C SER A 373 10.68 16.48 10.60
N PRO A 374 10.19 17.67 11.00
CA PRO A 374 9.45 17.85 12.25
C PRO A 374 8.34 16.80 12.48
N SER A 375 7.49 16.53 11.50
CA SER A 375 6.40 15.55 11.60
C SER A 375 6.94 14.14 11.85
N ARG A 376 7.94 13.69 11.07
CA ARG A 376 8.54 12.36 11.22
C ARG A 376 9.24 12.18 12.56
N LEU A 377 9.86 13.23 13.10
CA LEU A 377 10.47 13.21 14.44
C LEU A 377 9.41 13.09 15.54
N LEU A 378 8.32 13.84 15.45
CA LEU A 378 7.20 13.74 16.39
C LEU A 378 6.58 12.33 16.37
N SER A 379 6.58 11.68 15.20
CA SER A 379 6.05 10.32 15.04
C SER A 379 6.93 9.19 15.59
N LEU A 380 8.08 9.49 16.19
CA LEU A 380 8.80 8.53 17.03
C LEU A 380 7.93 8.03 18.20
N MET A 381 6.93 8.81 18.59
CA MET A 381 5.97 8.50 19.65
C MET A 381 4.58 8.13 19.10
N ASP A 382 4.44 7.93 17.79
CA ASP A 382 3.16 7.60 17.15
C ASP A 382 2.73 6.16 17.47
N VAL A 383 1.46 5.99 17.82
CA VAL A 383 0.88 4.68 18.18
C VAL A 383 0.29 3.96 16.96
N LEU A 384 -0.04 4.68 15.89
CA LEU A 384 -0.72 4.15 14.71
C LEU A 384 0.22 3.97 13.53
N LEU A 385 1.09 4.94 13.26
CA LEU A 385 2.08 4.86 12.19
C LEU A 385 3.50 5.17 12.71
N PRO A 386 4.05 4.32 13.60
CA PRO A 386 5.42 4.50 14.05
C PRO A 386 6.39 4.30 12.90
N MET A 387 7.49 5.05 12.97
CA MET A 387 8.55 5.04 11.98
C MET A 387 9.05 3.64 11.58
N GLY A 388 9.19 2.72 12.54
CA GLY A 388 9.62 1.35 12.26
C GLY A 388 8.62 0.51 11.47
N LEU A 389 7.31 0.79 11.59
CA LEU A 389 6.29 0.14 10.76
C LEU A 389 6.40 0.62 9.30
N MET A 390 6.49 1.94 9.13
CA MET A 390 6.62 2.56 7.82
C MET A 390 7.83 2.02 7.06
N GLU A 391 9.00 1.94 7.72
CA GLU A 391 10.21 1.38 7.12
C GLU A 391 9.98 -0.04 6.60
N ARG A 392 9.32 -0.91 7.37
CA ARG A 392 9.04 -2.30 6.94
C ARG A 392 8.06 -2.37 5.77
N CYS A 393 7.03 -1.55 5.76
CA CYS A 393 6.09 -1.45 4.64
C CYS A 393 6.81 -1.02 3.36
N LEU A 394 7.65 0.01 3.45
CA LEU A 394 8.41 0.51 2.31
C LEU A 394 9.48 -0.47 1.84
N GLU A 395 10.19 -1.15 2.74
CA GLU A 395 11.14 -2.21 2.40
C GLU A 395 10.45 -3.36 1.65
N ALA A 396 9.26 -3.78 2.11
CA ALA A 396 8.48 -4.81 1.45
C ALA A 396 8.00 -4.36 0.06
N TYR A 397 7.57 -3.10 -0.09
CA TYR A 397 7.11 -2.54 -1.36
C TYR A 397 8.23 -2.35 -2.38
N CYS A 398 9.39 -1.84 -1.95
CA CYS A 398 10.56 -1.65 -2.81
C CYS A 398 11.17 -2.97 -3.29
N GLY A 399 11.14 -3.99 -2.43
CA GLY A 399 11.82 -5.26 -2.68
C GLY A 399 13.35 -5.17 -2.55
N PRO A 400 14.08 -6.25 -2.90
CA PRO A 400 15.50 -6.45 -2.59
C PRO A 400 16.48 -5.57 -3.39
N ARG A 401 16.04 -4.80 -4.40
CA ARG A 401 16.90 -3.90 -5.18
C ARG A 401 16.50 -2.44 -4.96
N ARG A 402 17.24 -1.75 -4.08
CA ARG A 402 16.97 -0.39 -3.57
C ARG A 402 17.08 0.76 -4.59
N GLY A 403 17.46 0.50 -5.84
CA GLY A 403 17.62 1.54 -6.87
C GLY A 403 16.33 2.28 -7.26
N SER A 404 15.18 1.86 -6.73
CA SER A 404 13.85 2.36 -7.11
C SER A 404 13.28 3.50 -6.23
N VAL A 405 13.90 3.83 -5.09
CA VAL A 405 13.34 4.82 -4.14
C VAL A 405 13.28 6.25 -4.69
N ASP A 406 14.12 6.55 -5.68
CA ASP A 406 14.16 7.83 -6.38
C ASP A 406 13.17 7.90 -7.54
N HIS A 407 12.56 6.78 -7.93
CA HIS A 407 11.62 6.74 -9.04
C HIS A 407 10.37 7.55 -8.69
N PHE A 408 9.95 8.47 -9.55
CA PHE A 408 8.84 9.38 -9.26
C PHE A 408 7.48 8.69 -9.09
N LEU A 409 7.28 7.53 -9.74
CA LEU A 409 6.10 6.68 -9.50
C LEU A 409 6.11 6.00 -8.12
N MET A 410 7.24 5.96 -7.42
CA MET A 410 7.33 5.47 -6.05
C MET A 410 7.29 6.64 -5.05
N SER A 411 8.02 7.71 -5.34
CA SER A 411 8.03 8.97 -4.59
C SER A 411 7.51 10.12 -5.47
N PRO A 412 6.19 10.37 -5.55
CA PRO A 412 5.63 11.46 -6.35
C PRO A 412 6.25 12.83 -6.11
N LEU A 413 6.77 13.08 -4.90
CA LEU A 413 7.50 14.30 -4.58
C LEU A 413 8.74 14.54 -5.47
N CYS A 414 9.35 13.46 -5.97
CA CYS A 414 10.52 13.48 -6.85
C CYS A 414 10.17 13.63 -8.33
N ALA A 415 8.89 13.74 -8.70
CA ALA A 415 8.49 13.88 -10.09
C ALA A 415 9.12 15.11 -10.76
N PRO A 416 9.57 14.99 -12.03
CA PRO A 416 10.04 16.11 -12.81
C PRO A 416 8.98 17.19 -12.90
N ASP A 417 9.43 18.44 -12.88
CA ASP A 417 8.58 19.63 -12.92
C ASP A 417 7.67 19.68 -14.15
N GLU A 418 8.11 19.18 -15.30
CA GLU A 418 7.32 19.03 -16.52
C GLU A 418 6.14 18.07 -16.33
N LEU A 419 6.38 16.90 -15.73
CA LEU A 419 5.33 15.92 -15.47
C LEU A 419 4.38 16.39 -14.36
N LEU A 420 4.92 17.11 -13.37
CA LEU A 420 4.07 17.76 -12.37
C LEU A 420 3.12 18.74 -13.04
N ARG A 421 3.55 19.57 -14.00
CA ARG A 421 2.72 20.52 -14.77
C ARG A 421 1.51 19.89 -15.49
N SER A 422 1.58 18.61 -15.82
CA SER A 422 0.47 17.88 -16.43
C SER A 422 -0.56 17.31 -15.45
N LEU A 423 -0.31 17.34 -14.14
CA LEU A 423 -1.26 16.84 -13.15
C LEU A 423 -2.55 17.69 -13.14
N PRO A 424 -3.71 17.07 -12.85
CA PRO A 424 -4.97 17.81 -12.69
C PRO A 424 -4.99 18.57 -11.36
N PRO A 425 -6.08 19.29 -11.03
CA PRO A 425 -6.26 19.84 -9.69
C PRO A 425 -6.09 18.80 -8.59
N ILE A 426 -5.32 19.14 -7.56
CA ILE A 426 -5.01 18.26 -6.42
C ILE A 426 -5.57 18.85 -5.14
N ARG A 427 -6.22 18.00 -4.33
CA ARG A 427 -6.67 18.34 -2.97
C ARG A 427 -6.06 17.34 -1.99
N ILE A 428 -5.26 17.82 -1.05
CA ILE A 428 -4.66 16.97 -0.01
C ILE A 428 -5.27 17.33 1.34
N LEU A 429 -5.79 16.32 2.03
CA LEU A 429 -6.23 16.41 3.42
C LEU A 429 -5.21 15.68 4.29
N ALA A 430 -4.31 16.42 4.90
CA ALA A 430 -3.28 15.87 5.79
C ALA A 430 -3.77 15.84 7.24
N SER A 431 -3.16 14.99 8.06
CA SER A 431 -3.45 14.87 9.49
C SER A 431 -2.41 15.64 10.30
N GLU A 432 -2.84 16.29 11.39
CA GLU A 432 -1.92 17.01 12.29
C GLU A 432 -0.93 16.06 13.00
N PHE A 433 -1.44 14.92 13.47
CA PHE A 433 -0.63 13.91 14.16
C PHE A 433 -0.27 12.77 13.20
N ASP A 434 0.54 13.08 12.20
CA ASP A 434 0.93 12.13 11.16
C ASP A 434 2.37 12.39 10.67
N PRO A 435 3.22 11.35 10.58
CA PRO A 435 4.58 11.52 10.06
C PRO A 435 4.63 12.05 8.63
N LEU A 436 3.59 11.83 7.82
CA LEU A 436 3.54 12.17 6.41
C LEU A 436 3.10 13.62 6.14
N LEU A 437 2.79 14.38 7.19
CA LEU A 437 2.33 15.77 7.07
C LEU A 437 3.32 16.65 6.31
N ASP A 438 4.60 16.63 6.68
CA ASP A 438 5.60 17.51 6.06
C ASP A 438 5.78 17.19 4.56
N ASP A 439 5.72 15.92 4.15
CA ASP A 439 5.81 15.54 2.73
C ASP A 439 4.62 16.12 1.94
N SER A 440 3.43 16.15 2.54
CA SER A 440 2.23 16.78 1.95
C SER A 440 2.40 18.29 1.80
N VAL A 441 2.94 18.96 2.83
CA VAL A 441 3.25 20.41 2.80
C VAL A 441 4.24 20.73 1.68
N VAL A 442 5.33 19.97 1.59
CA VAL A 442 6.38 20.21 0.57
C VAL A 442 5.82 19.95 -0.83
N PHE A 443 5.03 18.89 -1.02
CA PHE A 443 4.46 18.57 -2.33
C PHE A 443 3.47 19.63 -2.82
N VAL A 444 2.53 20.07 -1.97
CA VAL A 444 1.57 21.13 -2.35
C VAL A 444 2.30 22.44 -2.60
N ARG A 445 3.30 22.80 -1.79
CA ARG A 445 4.12 23.98 -2.05
C ARG A 445 4.84 23.91 -3.40
N LYS A 446 5.37 22.73 -3.76
CA LYS A 446 6.00 22.50 -5.07
C LYS A 446 4.98 22.74 -6.19
N LEU A 447 3.80 22.12 -6.13
CA LEU A 447 2.74 22.31 -7.11
C LEU A 447 2.31 23.79 -7.25
N LEU A 448 2.07 24.48 -6.14
CA LEU A 448 1.71 25.90 -6.14
C LEU A 448 2.79 26.77 -6.78
N THR A 449 4.07 26.48 -6.55
CA THR A 449 5.20 27.18 -7.18
C THR A 449 5.23 26.98 -8.70
N LEU A 450 4.69 25.85 -9.18
CA LEU A 450 4.55 25.56 -10.60
C LEU A 450 3.28 26.16 -11.23
N GLY A 451 2.46 26.88 -10.44
CA GLY A 451 1.22 27.50 -10.91
C GLY A 451 0.02 26.55 -10.92
N HIS A 452 0.09 25.41 -10.22
CA HIS A 452 -1.01 24.44 -10.18
C HIS A 452 -2.14 24.79 -9.23
N ASP A 453 -3.34 24.33 -9.58
CA ASP A 453 -4.47 24.28 -8.66
C ASP A 453 -4.28 23.14 -7.63
N ALA A 454 -3.53 23.44 -6.58
CA ALA A 454 -3.30 22.53 -5.45
C ALA A 454 -3.80 23.14 -4.14
N GLN A 455 -4.48 22.33 -3.32
CA GLN A 455 -4.91 22.75 -1.99
C GLN A 455 -4.45 21.74 -0.93
N LEU A 456 -4.03 22.26 0.22
CA LEU A 456 -3.74 21.49 1.42
C LEU A 456 -4.70 21.91 2.53
N LYS A 457 -5.41 20.96 3.11
CA LYS A 457 -6.13 21.12 4.37
C LYS A 457 -5.48 20.22 5.41
N VAL A 458 -5.13 20.77 6.58
CA VAL A 458 -4.67 19.98 7.72
C VAL A 458 -5.85 19.78 8.66
N GLU A 459 -6.25 18.53 8.88
CA GLU A 459 -7.29 18.16 9.83
C GLU A 459 -6.68 18.12 11.24
N LEU A 460 -7.04 19.13 12.04
CA LEU A 460 -6.54 19.29 13.41
C LEU A 460 -7.04 18.17 14.31
N GLY A 461 -6.16 17.69 15.18
CA GLY A 461 -6.44 16.61 16.13
C GLY A 461 -6.57 15.23 15.51
N MET A 462 -6.45 15.09 14.18
CA MET A 462 -6.63 13.80 13.50
C MET A 462 -5.31 13.01 13.44
N PRO A 463 -5.35 11.68 13.65
CA PRO A 463 -4.23 10.80 13.42
C PRO A 463 -4.12 10.36 11.95
N HIS A 464 -3.06 9.63 11.63
CA HIS A 464 -3.01 8.83 10.40
C HIS A 464 -4.16 7.82 10.36
N GLY A 465 -4.76 7.61 9.18
CA GLY A 465 -5.82 6.60 8.98
C GLY A 465 -7.21 6.98 9.49
N PHE A 466 -7.49 8.27 9.75
CA PHE A 466 -8.76 8.71 10.32
C PHE A 466 -10.00 8.29 9.49
N LEU A 467 -9.88 8.10 8.17
CA LEU A 467 -11.03 7.68 7.34
C LEU A 467 -11.54 6.31 7.73
N SER A 468 -10.63 5.35 7.89
CA SER A 468 -10.95 3.98 8.24
C SER A 468 -11.46 3.85 9.67
N LEU A 469 -11.07 4.78 10.56
CA LEU A 469 -11.52 4.84 11.95
C LEU A 469 -12.84 5.59 12.15
N ALA A 470 -13.21 6.49 11.23
CA ALA A 470 -14.33 7.42 11.39
C ALA A 470 -15.65 6.74 11.78
N TYR A 471 -16.02 5.67 11.07
CA TYR A 471 -17.29 4.96 11.27
C TYR A 471 -17.15 3.69 12.12
N VAL A 472 -15.97 3.48 12.73
CA VAL A 472 -15.65 2.28 13.53
C VAL A 472 -15.22 2.67 14.95
N GLY A 473 -15.78 3.77 15.47
CA GLY A 473 -15.53 4.26 16.83
C GLY A 473 -14.75 5.57 16.93
N GLY A 474 -14.42 6.23 15.81
CA GLY A 474 -13.68 7.49 15.75
C GLY A 474 -14.43 8.75 16.22
N GLY A 475 -15.76 8.66 16.40
CA GLY A 475 -16.61 9.77 16.87
C GLY A 475 -16.79 10.88 15.83
N ASP A 476 -17.54 11.91 16.22
CA ASP A 476 -18.01 12.98 15.32
C ASP A 476 -16.87 13.74 14.62
N ALA A 477 -15.72 13.89 15.29
CA ALA A 477 -14.57 14.60 14.73
C ALA A 477 -13.97 13.87 13.52
N MET A 478 -13.80 12.54 13.59
CA MET A 478 -13.27 11.76 12.46
C MET A 478 -14.31 11.63 11.33
N VAL A 479 -15.61 11.58 11.67
CA VAL A 479 -16.69 11.64 10.67
C VAL A 479 -16.69 13.00 9.95
N ALA A 480 -16.50 14.11 10.68
CA ALA A 480 -16.37 15.43 10.08
C ALA A 480 -15.14 15.53 9.15
N ALA A 481 -13.99 14.99 9.57
CA ALA A 481 -12.80 14.90 8.73
C ALA A 481 -13.04 14.03 7.48
N SER A 482 -13.75 12.91 7.59
CA SER A 482 -14.15 12.08 6.44
C SER A 482 -15.07 12.85 5.47
N ASN A 483 -16.02 13.61 6.00
CA ASN A 483 -16.90 14.45 5.19
C ASN A 483 -16.17 15.61 4.50
N SER A 484 -15.10 16.11 5.11
CA SER A 484 -14.21 17.08 4.49
C SER A 484 -13.52 16.51 3.25
N VAL A 485 -13.05 15.25 3.31
CA VAL A 485 -12.48 14.57 2.13
C VAL A 485 -13.55 14.39 1.05
N ALA A 486 -14.76 13.94 1.40
CA ALA A 486 -15.87 13.84 0.45
C ALA A 486 -16.24 15.20 -0.16
N THR A 487 -16.15 16.29 0.60
CA THR A 487 -16.41 17.65 0.09
C THR A 487 -15.35 18.06 -0.93
N ALA A 488 -14.08 17.72 -0.70
CA ALA A 488 -13.03 17.93 -1.70
C ALA A 488 -13.29 17.14 -2.99
N VAL A 489 -13.71 15.87 -2.87
CA VAL A 489 -14.10 15.05 -4.04
C VAL A 489 -15.26 15.68 -4.81
N ARG A 490 -16.32 16.11 -4.10
CA ARG A 490 -17.46 16.81 -4.70
C ARG A 490 -17.02 18.05 -5.47
N SER A 491 -16.12 18.86 -4.90
CA SER A 491 -15.67 20.10 -5.54
C SER A 491 -14.99 19.86 -6.90
N LEU A 492 -14.29 18.73 -7.08
CA LEU A 492 -13.65 18.35 -8.34
C LEU A 492 -14.61 17.63 -9.30
N LEU A 493 -15.63 16.95 -8.79
CA LEU A 493 -16.70 16.38 -9.62
C LEU A 493 -17.62 17.47 -10.21
N GLU A 494 -17.81 18.56 -9.48
CA GLU A 494 -18.69 19.67 -9.86
C GLU A 494 -17.95 20.80 -10.59
N SER A 495 -16.61 20.80 -10.62
CA SER A 495 -15.86 21.81 -11.35
C SER A 495 -16.17 21.72 -12.85
N GLU A 496 -16.74 22.78 -13.42
CA GLU A 496 -16.97 22.86 -14.86
C GLU A 496 -15.63 22.69 -15.58
N ARG A 497 -15.62 21.82 -16.60
CA ARG A 497 -14.48 21.75 -17.50
C ARG A 497 -14.25 23.15 -18.07
N ALA A 498 -13.15 23.79 -17.67
CA ALA A 498 -12.57 24.87 -18.43
C ALA A 498 -11.98 24.29 -19.72
N THR A 499 -12.82 23.76 -20.61
CA THR A 499 -12.43 23.35 -21.96
C THR A 499 -12.29 24.59 -22.82
N ASN A 500 -11.04 24.98 -23.08
CA ASN A 500 -10.47 25.21 -24.42
C ASN A 500 -11.35 25.81 -25.55
N ASP A 501 -12.24 26.76 -25.27
CA ASP A 501 -12.86 27.60 -26.32
C ASP A 501 -12.02 28.83 -26.72
N CYS A 502 -10.77 28.95 -26.26
CA CYS A 502 -9.90 30.07 -26.62
C CYS A 502 -9.05 29.88 -27.89
N CYS A 503 -9.18 28.77 -28.63
CA CYS A 503 -8.33 28.50 -29.80
C CYS A 503 -9.08 27.89 -31.00
N VAL A 504 -10.23 28.43 -31.40
CA VAL A 504 -10.72 28.31 -32.79
C VAL A 504 -11.41 29.61 -33.20
N GLU A 505 -10.64 30.69 -33.29
CA GLU A 505 -10.92 31.71 -34.29
C GLU A 505 -9.71 31.78 -35.22
N GLY A 506 -9.96 31.46 -36.49
CA GLY A 506 -9.08 31.80 -37.60
C GLY A 506 -9.91 31.86 -38.87
N PRO A 507 -9.38 32.39 -39.99
CA PRO A 507 -8.23 33.29 -40.15
C PRO A 507 -8.58 34.77 -40.02
#